data_AF-A0A5R8WHJ9-F1
#
_entry.id   AF-A0A5R8WHJ9-F1
#
_cell.length_a   1.000
_cell.length_b   1.000
_cell.length_c   1.000
_cell.angle_alpha   90.00
_cell.angle_beta   90.00
_cell.angle_gamma   90.00
#
_symmetry.space_group_name_H-M   'P 1'
#
loop_
_entity.id
_entity.type
_entity.pdbx_description
1 polymer ?
#
loop_
_entity_poly.entity_id
_entity_poly.type
_entity_poly.pdbx_seq_one_letter_code
_entity_poly.pdbx_strand_id
1 'polypeptide(L)'
;MNTQASHTPQFGPREQTREQRQFIINQSLGITRSQGAYQEPEWLAELHAQYIAGQIDLATVGARHDEHLRQVQARNVEHALAHVA
;
A
#
# COMPACT_ATOMS: atom_id res chain seq x y z
N MET A 1 17.31 15.04 -14.63
CA MET A 1 16.82 13.81 -15.28
C MET A 1 16.69 12.75 -14.20
N ASN A 2 15.47 12.54 -13.68
CA ASN A 2 15.22 11.46 -12.72
C ASN A 2 15.02 10.18 -13.52
N THR A 3 16.09 9.41 -13.70
CA THR A 3 15.99 8.02 -14.12
C THR A 3 15.32 7.26 -12.98
N GLN A 4 13.98 7.21 -12.97
CA GLN A 4 13.26 6.16 -12.26
C GLN A 4 13.78 4.85 -12.85
N ALA A 5 14.63 4.14 -12.10
CA ALA A 5 14.98 2.78 -12.42
C ALA A 5 13.66 2.04 -12.65
N SER A 6 13.47 1.52 -13.87
CA SER A 6 12.33 0.69 -14.21
C SER A 6 12.43 -0.59 -13.38
N HIS A 7 11.88 -0.55 -12.17
CA HIS A 7 11.81 -1.70 -11.29
C HIS A 7 10.82 -2.67 -11.91
N THR A 8 11.32 -3.74 -12.52
CA THR A 8 10.49 -4.89 -12.88
C THR A 8 9.95 -5.48 -11.57
N PRO A 9 8.62 -5.55 -11.38
CA PRO A 9 8.04 -6.12 -10.17
C PRO A 9 8.49 -7.55 -9.95
N GLN A 10 8.84 -7.89 -8.72
CA GLN A 10 9.31 -9.23 -8.38
C GLN A 10 8.27 -10.01 -7.59
N PHE A 11 7.80 -11.10 -8.18
CA PHE A 11 6.74 -11.94 -7.64
C PHE A 11 7.29 -13.26 -7.10
N GLY A 12 6.91 -13.62 -5.86
CA GLY A 12 7.19 -14.93 -5.31
C GLY A 12 6.36 -16.05 -5.96
N PRO A 13 6.59 -17.32 -5.59
CA PRO A 13 5.87 -18.47 -6.16
C PRO A 13 4.35 -18.43 -5.96
N ARG A 14 3.85 -17.67 -4.99
CA ARG A 14 2.42 -17.50 -4.67
C ARG A 14 1.82 -16.23 -5.26
N GLU A 15 2.51 -15.56 -6.18
CA GLU A 15 2.13 -14.24 -6.72
C GLU A 15 2.20 -14.20 -8.26
N GLN A 16 2.39 -15.36 -8.90
CA GLN A 16 2.66 -15.47 -10.33
C GLN A 16 1.46 -15.04 -11.18
N THR A 17 0.25 -15.36 -10.75
CA THR A 17 -0.97 -15.00 -11.47
C THR A 17 -1.74 -13.85 -10.82
N ARG A 18 -2.59 -13.19 -11.62
CA ARG A 18 -3.50 -12.15 -11.12
C ARG A 18 -4.40 -12.69 -10.01
N GLU A 19 -4.91 -13.90 -10.15
CA GLU A 19 -5.80 -14.57 -9.19
C GLU A 19 -5.08 -14.85 -7.87
N GLN A 20 -3.82 -15.27 -7.94
CA GLN A 20 -2.98 -15.48 -6.76
C GLN A 20 -2.75 -14.17 -6.00
N ARG A 21 -2.43 -13.08 -6.71
CA ARG A 21 -2.27 -11.76 -6.09
C ARG A 21 -3.60 -11.22 -5.52
N GLN A 22 -4.71 -11.41 -6.22
CA GLN A 22 -6.04 -11.08 -5.71
C GLN A 22 -6.39 -11.87 -4.44
N PHE A 23 -6.04 -13.16 -4.41
CA PHE A 23 -6.26 -14.00 -3.24
C PHE A 23 -5.49 -13.47 -2.03
N ILE A 24 -4.23 -13.07 -2.20
CA ILE A 24 -3.41 -12.48 -1.12
C ILE A 24 -4.07 -11.22 -0.56
N ILE A 25 -4.49 -10.29 -1.42
CA ILE A 25 -5.19 -9.07 -0.97
C ILE A 25 -6.49 -9.40 -0.23
N ASN A 26 -7.30 -10.32 -0.77
CA ASN A 26 -8.56 -10.71 -0.15
C ASN A 26 -8.33 -11.35 1.24
N GLN A 27 -7.29 -12.18 1.39
CA GLN A 27 -6.92 -12.76 2.68
C GLN A 27 -6.49 -11.68 3.68
N SER A 28 -5.63 -10.74 3.26
CA SER A 28 -5.19 -9.62 4.09
C SER A 28 -6.37 -8.79 4.60
N LEU A 29 -7.27 -8.36 3.69
CA LEU A 29 -8.47 -7.60 4.05
C LEU A 29 -9.42 -8.39 4.96
N GLY A 30 -9.54 -9.71 4.73
CA GLY A 30 -10.33 -10.60 5.59
C GLY A 30 -9.79 -10.65 7.02
N ILE A 31 -8.47 -10.74 7.18
CA ILE A 31 -7.81 -10.71 8.49
C ILE A 31 -7.99 -9.36 9.17
N THR A 32 -7.86 -8.25 8.45
CA THR A 32 -8.06 -6.91 9.04
C THR A 32 -9.49 -6.73 9.52
N ARG A 33 -10.48 -7.13 8.71
CA ARG A 33 -11.91 -7.04 9.05
C ARG A 33 -12.32 -7.98 10.19
N SER A 34 -11.59 -9.07 10.43
CA SER A 34 -11.86 -9.94 11.58
C SER A 34 -11.46 -9.30 12.91
N GLN A 35 -10.61 -8.26 12.89
CA GLN A 35 -10.16 -7.54 14.07
C GLN A 35 -11.04 -6.31 14.40
N GLY A 36 -12.00 -5.97 13.53
CA GLY A 36 -12.91 -4.85 13.74
C GLY A 36 -13.46 -4.28 12.44
N ALA A 37 -14.37 -3.31 12.57
CA ALA A 37 -14.90 -2.59 11.42
C ALA A 37 -13.76 -1.86 10.69
N TYR A 38 -13.47 -2.31 9.48
CA TYR A 38 -12.41 -1.76 8.64
C TYR A 38 -12.95 -1.46 7.24
N GLN A 39 -12.90 -0.19 6.88
CA GLN A 39 -13.11 0.28 5.52
C GLN A 39 -11.74 0.60 4.93
N GLU A 40 -11.43 -0.04 3.81
CA GLU A 40 -10.21 0.22 3.07
C GLU A 40 -10.24 1.65 2.50
N PRO A 41 -9.20 2.48 2.75
CA PRO A 41 -9.05 3.78 2.12
C PRO A 41 -8.80 3.67 0.62
N GLU A 42 -9.28 4.64 -0.16
CA GLU A 42 -9.16 4.67 -1.63
C GLU A 42 -7.71 4.53 -2.11
N TRP A 43 -6.77 5.28 -1.50
CA TRP A 43 -5.35 5.20 -1.87
C TRP A 43 -4.76 3.80 -1.68
N LEU A 44 -5.22 3.05 -0.68
CA LEU A 44 -4.75 1.69 -0.42
C LEU A 44 -5.39 0.69 -1.39
N ALA A 45 -6.68 0.88 -1.70
CA ALA A 45 -7.37 0.11 -2.73
C ALA A 45 -6.69 0.27 -4.10
N GLU A 46 -6.23 1.46 -4.45
CA GLU A 46 -5.45 1.72 -5.67
C GLU A 46 -4.11 0.98 -5.69
N LEU A 47 -3.39 0.93 -4.57
CA LEU A 47 -2.14 0.17 -4.46
C LEU A 47 -2.40 -1.33 -4.62
N HIS A 48 -3.44 -1.84 -3.98
CA HIS A 48 -3.85 -3.23 -4.15
C HIS A 48 -4.22 -3.55 -5.60
N ALA A 49 -4.94 -2.66 -6.28
CA ALA A 49 -5.27 -2.83 -7.70
C ALA A 49 -4.03 -2.89 -8.60
N GLN A 50 -3.04 -2.02 -8.37
CA GLN A 50 -1.76 -2.05 -9.10
C GLN A 50 -0.99 -3.35 -8.86
N TYR A 51 -0.95 -3.83 -7.61
CA TYR A 51 -0.33 -5.11 -7.27
C TYR A 51 -1.05 -6.28 -7.95
N ILE A 52 -2.38 -6.34 -7.88
CA ILE A 52 -3.17 -7.38 -8.54
C ILE A 52 -2.93 -7.39 -10.05
N ALA A 53 -2.89 -6.20 -10.67
CA ALA A 53 -2.56 -6.04 -12.09
C ALA A 53 -1.12 -6.45 -12.45
N GLY A 54 -0.26 -6.67 -11.46
CA GLY A 54 1.14 -7.04 -11.66
C GLY A 54 2.03 -5.85 -12.01
N GLN A 55 1.57 -4.63 -11.77
CA GLN A 55 2.30 -3.38 -12.08
C GLN A 55 3.32 -3.04 -10.99
N ILE A 56 3.10 -3.52 -9.77
CA ILE A 56 4.00 -3.38 -8.62
C ILE A 56 4.03 -4.70 -7.83
N ASP A 57 5.08 -4.92 -7.05
CA ASP A 57 5.21 -6.05 -6.14
C ASP A 57 4.83 -5.68 -4.70
N LEU A 58 4.76 -6.69 -3.81
CA LEU A 58 4.44 -6.46 -2.39
C LEU A 58 5.46 -5.55 -1.69
N ALA A 59 6.74 -5.60 -2.08
CA ALA A 59 7.75 -4.72 -1.50
C ALA A 59 7.45 -3.25 -1.82
N THR A 60 7.03 -2.97 -3.05
CA THR A 60 6.59 -1.64 -3.48
C THR A 60 5.31 -1.21 -2.77
N VAL A 61 4.36 -2.12 -2.55
CA VAL A 61 3.14 -1.83 -1.76
C VAL A 61 3.53 -1.39 -0.34
N GLY A 62 4.40 -2.16 0.34
CA GLY A 62 4.88 -1.84 1.69
C GLY A 62 5.60 -0.48 1.74
N ALA A 63 6.52 -0.23 0.80
CA ALA A 63 7.25 1.03 0.75
C ALA A 63 6.33 2.26 0.57
N ARG A 64 5.29 2.15 -0.28
CA ARG A 64 4.33 3.24 -0.49
C ARG A 64 3.38 3.42 0.69
N HIS A 65 3.00 2.34 1.36
CA HIS A 65 2.23 2.40 2.60
C HIS A 65 3.02 3.12 3.70
N ASP A 66 4.30 2.76 3.90
CA ASP A 66 5.17 3.38 4.90
C ASP A 66 5.46 4.87 4.61
N GLU A 67 5.63 5.22 3.34
CA GLU A 67 5.74 6.61 2.91
C GLU A 67 4.45 7.39 3.22
N HIS A 68 3.27 6.83 2.94
CA HIS A 68 2.01 7.47 3.26
C HIS A 68 1.86 7.73 4.77
N LEU A 69 2.20 6.74 5.62
CA LEU A 69 2.18 6.91 7.07
C LEU A 69 3.13 8.01 7.54
N ARG A 70 4.34 8.09 6.97
CA ARG A 70 5.29 9.17 7.28
C ARG A 70 4.74 10.55 6.90
N GLN A 71 4.07 10.69 5.76
CA GLN A 71 3.47 11.95 5.32
C GLN A 71 2.30 12.37 6.22
N VAL A 72 1.42 11.44 6.59
CA VAL A 72 0.32 11.70 7.54
C VAL A 72 0.88 12.16 8.89
N GLN A 73 1.92 11.48 9.39
CA GLN A 73 2.56 11.86 10.64
C GLN A 73 3.19 13.26 10.56
N ALA A 74 3.91 13.57 9.48
CA ALA A 74 4.52 14.89 9.26
C ALA A 74 3.46 16.01 9.23
N ARG A 75 2.37 15.81 8.48
CA ARG A 75 1.27 16.77 8.38
C ARG A 75 0.60 17.02 9.73
N ASN A 76 0.41 15.97 10.53
CA ASN A 76 -0.19 16.10 11.86
C ASN A 76 0.72 16.90 12.82
N VAL A 77 2.04 16.73 12.73
CA VAL A 77 3.02 17.50 13.51
C VAL A 77 2.98 18.98 13.11
N GLU A 78 2.98 19.29 11.81
CA GLU A 78 2.88 20.67 11.32
C GLU A 78 1.59 21.36 11.79
N HIS A 79 0.46 20.66 11.71
CA HIS A 79 -0.83 21.16 12.21
C HIS A 79 -0.83 21.43 13.72
N ALA A 80 -0.19 20.57 14.52
CA ALA A 80 -0.10 20.74 15.96
C ALA A 80 0.76 21.95 16.34
N LEU A 81 1.89 22.17 15.64
CA LEU A 81 2.75 23.32 15.86
C LEU A 81 2.08 24.65 15.46
N ALA A 82 1.25 24.64 14.42
CA ALA A 82 0.50 25.82 13.98
C ALA A 82 -0.58 26.30 14.98
N HIS A 83 -1.05 25.44 15.89
CA HIS A 83 -2.04 25.80 16.92
C HIS A 83 -1.44 26.23 18.26
N VAL A 84 -0.10 26.17 18.41
CA VAL A 84 0.62 26.52 19.64
C VAL A 84 1.27 27.91 19.54
N ALA A 85 1.29 28.53 18.36
CA ALA A 85 1.79 29.90 18.11
C ALA A 85 0.67 30.95 18.18
#